data_AF-A0A420F7V3-F1
#
_entry.id   AF-A0A420F7V3-F1
#
_cell.length_a   1.000
_cell.length_b   1.000
_cell.length_c   1.000
_cell.angle_alpha   90.00
_cell.angle_beta   90.00
_cell.angle_gamma   90.00
#
_symmetry.space_group_name_H-M   'P 1'
#
loop_
_entity.id
_entity.type
_entity.pdbx_description
1 polymer ?
#
loop_
_entity_poly.entity_id
_entity_poly.type
_entity_poly.pdbx_seq_one_letter_code
_entity_poly.pdbx_strand_id
1 'polypeptide(L)'
;MEAGSARRSRVRLAGLVAAVLAAAGCFVGGVSDPQGGEPAPPAPTVEPEATTTRADSTTSIEEFAEDVASAQAVAERYWAARFRESGERFQPIRRIIPYQRAGEVSCGGQPLPRNNAVYCSQGDFIAYDVTWSVAAFRQVGDAFVFYLLGHEYAHGVQVRLGVRYDFTIQQELQADCMAGAYLGDSVRAGDLTLAEGDLEEFREGLAAVGDDPGQPWFAEGSHGTAEQRTESFFRGYENSLSACGLG
;
A
#
# COMPACT_ATOMS: atom_id res chain seq x y z
N MET A 1 47.49 38.62 24.83
CA MET A 1 48.26 37.40 25.18
C MET A 1 47.24 36.27 25.14
N GLU A 2 47.26 35.27 24.28
CA GLU A 2 48.14 34.83 23.20
C GLU A 2 47.28 33.96 22.25
N ALA A 3 47.72 33.84 21.01
CA ALA A 3 47.09 33.08 19.94
C ALA A 3 47.55 31.61 19.99
N GLY A 4 46.76 30.70 19.41
CA GLY A 4 47.14 29.28 19.28
C GLY A 4 46.34 28.55 18.20
N SER A 5 46.72 28.78 16.94
CA SER A 5 46.32 27.97 15.78
C SER A 5 47.25 26.77 15.63
N ALA A 6 46.73 25.55 15.42
CA ALA A 6 47.50 24.43 14.88
C ALA A 6 46.63 23.38 14.14
N ARG A 7 46.46 23.64 12.84
CA ARG A 7 46.58 22.77 11.66
C ARG A 7 46.64 21.22 11.82
N ARG A 8 45.68 20.57 11.13
CA ARG A 8 45.70 19.33 10.30
C ARG A 8 46.55 18.12 10.72
N SER A 9 45.91 16.94 10.71
CA SER A 9 46.39 15.81 9.90
C SER A 9 45.25 14.88 9.47
N ARG A 10 45.16 14.62 8.17
CA ARG A 10 44.32 13.56 7.57
C ARG A 10 45.19 12.31 7.54
N VAL A 11 44.75 11.21 8.13
CA VAL A 11 45.33 9.90 7.88
C VAL A 11 44.30 9.06 7.15
N ARG A 12 44.59 8.78 5.87
CA ARG A 12 43.93 7.75 5.07
C ARG A 12 44.58 6.42 5.46
N LEU A 13 43.77 5.42 5.82
CA LEU A 13 44.25 4.04 5.84
C LEU A 13 43.63 3.31 4.65
N ALA A 14 44.47 3.08 3.65
CA ALA A 14 44.21 2.20 2.53
C ALA A 14 44.83 0.83 2.82
N GLY A 15 44.15 -0.22 2.35
CA GLY A 15 44.79 -1.46 1.91
C GLY A 15 44.67 -2.65 2.85
N LEU A 16 43.83 -3.61 2.46
CA LEU A 16 44.33 -4.95 2.14
C LEU A 16 43.35 -5.65 1.20
N VAL A 17 43.80 -5.76 -0.05
CA VAL A 17 43.26 -6.60 -1.12
C VAL A 17 43.83 -8.00 -0.92
N ALA A 18 42.99 -9.02 -0.95
CA ALA A 18 43.40 -10.38 -1.28
C ALA A 18 42.48 -10.89 -2.38
N ALA A 19 43.02 -10.90 -3.60
CA ALA A 19 42.43 -11.52 -4.77
C ALA A 19 42.70 -13.02 -4.75
N VAL A 20 41.69 -13.83 -5.09
CA VAL A 20 41.89 -15.19 -5.56
C VAL A 20 41.34 -15.26 -6.98
N LEU A 21 42.26 -15.26 -7.94
CA LEU A 21 42.03 -15.60 -9.34
C LEU A 21 42.38 -17.08 -9.53
N ALA A 22 41.44 -17.86 -10.06
CA ALA A 22 41.75 -19.09 -10.76
C ALA A 22 41.18 -18.96 -12.17
N ALA A 23 42.09 -18.84 -13.15
CA ALA A 23 41.80 -18.86 -14.56
C ALA A 23 42.25 -20.21 -15.14
N ALA A 24 41.43 -20.81 -16.00
CA ALA A 24 41.80 -21.23 -17.36
C ALA A 24 40.80 -22.28 -17.89
N GLY A 25 40.32 -22.06 -19.10
CA GLY A 25 39.61 -23.09 -19.87
C GLY A 25 38.85 -22.53 -21.07
N CYS A 26 39.56 -22.02 -22.09
CA CYS A 26 38.97 -21.78 -23.40
C CYS A 26 38.80 -23.13 -24.13
N PHE A 27 37.61 -23.42 -24.64
CA PHE A 27 37.43 -24.32 -25.78
C PHE A 27 36.45 -23.71 -26.77
N VAL A 28 36.91 -23.57 -28.00
CA VAL A 28 36.15 -23.22 -29.20
C VAL A 28 35.89 -24.51 -29.96
N GLY A 29 34.66 -24.71 -30.44
CA GLY A 29 34.38 -25.58 -31.58
C GLY A 29 33.07 -26.34 -31.50
N GLY A 30 32.18 -26.09 -32.47
CA GLY A 30 31.14 -27.05 -32.84
C GLY A 30 29.78 -26.43 -33.16
N VAL A 31 29.63 -25.91 -34.39
CA VAL A 31 28.31 -25.65 -34.99
C VAL A 31 27.66 -27.00 -35.28
N SER A 32 26.44 -27.23 -34.81
CA SER A 32 25.54 -28.26 -35.32
C SER A 32 24.09 -27.84 -35.02
N ASP A 33 23.35 -27.57 -36.08
CA ASP A 33 21.89 -27.65 -36.17
C ASP A 33 21.60 -28.14 -37.62
N PRO A 34 20.48 -28.83 -37.96
CA PRO A 34 19.25 -28.93 -37.19
C PRO A 34 18.60 -30.33 -37.13
N GLN A 35 17.76 -30.54 -36.13
CA GLN A 35 16.61 -31.45 -36.27
C GLN A 35 15.42 -30.87 -35.50
N GLY A 36 14.29 -30.80 -36.21
CA GLY A 36 13.14 -29.97 -35.87
C GLY A 36 12.48 -30.35 -34.55
N GLY A 37 12.28 -29.33 -33.71
CA GLY A 37 11.27 -29.31 -32.67
C GLY A 37 10.19 -28.31 -33.08
N GLU A 38 8.95 -28.76 -33.06
CA GLU A 38 7.73 -27.99 -33.32
C GLU A 38 7.68 -26.72 -32.43
N PRO A 39 7.24 -25.55 -32.95
CA PRO A 39 7.12 -24.36 -32.11
C PRO A 39 6.06 -24.59 -31.03
N ALA A 40 6.46 -24.40 -29.78
CA ALA A 40 5.53 -24.32 -28.66
C ALA A 40 4.52 -23.19 -28.93
N PRO A 41 3.22 -23.39 -28.62
CA PRO A 41 2.24 -22.34 -28.80
C PRO A 41 2.60 -21.13 -27.92
N PRO A 42 2.34 -19.90 -28.39
CA PRO A 42 2.58 -18.71 -27.59
C PRO A 42 1.76 -18.80 -26.31
N ALA A 43 2.42 -18.52 -25.17
CA ALA A 43 1.72 -18.31 -23.90
C ALA A 43 0.67 -17.21 -24.10
N PRO A 44 -0.55 -17.36 -23.55
CA PRO A 44 -1.57 -16.34 -23.68
C PRO A 44 -1.05 -15.05 -23.02
N THR A 45 -1.05 -13.97 -23.78
CA THR A 45 -0.95 -12.62 -23.24
C THR A 45 -2.19 -12.42 -22.37
N VAL A 46 -2.03 -12.53 -21.05
CA VAL A 46 -3.08 -12.15 -20.11
C VAL A 46 -3.11 -10.64 -20.12
N GLU A 47 -4.04 -10.07 -20.90
CA GLU A 47 -4.49 -8.70 -20.65
C GLU A 47 -4.97 -8.65 -19.19
N PRO A 48 -4.62 -7.62 -18.40
CA PRO A 48 -5.09 -7.55 -17.03
C PRO A 48 -6.61 -7.44 -17.07
N GLU A 49 -7.28 -8.55 -16.77
CA GLU A 49 -8.72 -8.57 -16.56
C GLU A 49 -9.01 -7.66 -15.36
N ALA A 50 -9.94 -6.72 -15.55
CA ALA A 50 -10.33 -5.78 -14.52
C ALA A 50 -10.72 -6.56 -13.26
N THR A 51 -10.20 -6.18 -12.10
CA THR A 51 -10.65 -6.76 -10.85
C THR A 51 -12.10 -6.32 -10.64
N THR A 52 -13.03 -7.27 -10.52
CA THR A 52 -14.44 -6.98 -10.21
C THR A 52 -14.67 -7.17 -8.72
N THR A 53 -15.20 -6.18 -8.02
CA THR A 53 -15.96 -6.43 -6.78
C THR A 53 -17.25 -7.17 -7.18
N ARG A 54 -17.58 -8.27 -6.50
CA ARG A 54 -18.61 -9.21 -6.94
C ARG A 54 -19.93 -8.89 -6.24
N ALA A 55 -20.91 -8.45 -7.02
CA ALA A 55 -22.29 -8.20 -6.56
C ALA A 55 -22.99 -9.42 -5.90
N ASP A 56 -22.55 -10.65 -6.24
CA ASP A 56 -23.07 -11.92 -5.71
C ASP A 56 -22.07 -12.61 -4.75
N SER A 57 -21.17 -11.83 -4.13
CA SER A 57 -20.11 -12.36 -3.28
C SER A 57 -20.66 -13.23 -2.15
N THR A 58 -20.05 -14.40 -1.98
CA THR A 58 -20.24 -15.17 -0.76
C THR A 58 -19.41 -14.49 0.32
N THR A 59 -19.93 -14.26 1.52
CA THR A 59 -19.10 -13.63 2.57
C THR A 59 -18.14 -14.62 3.25
N SER A 60 -17.48 -15.45 2.42
CA SER A 60 -16.56 -16.52 2.79
C SER A 60 -15.16 -15.97 3.13
N ILE A 61 -14.39 -16.76 3.88
CA ILE A 61 -13.02 -16.39 4.27
C ILE A 61 -12.06 -16.46 3.07
N GLU A 62 -12.30 -17.39 2.15
CA GLU A 62 -11.52 -17.55 0.93
C GLU A 62 -11.68 -16.32 0.02
N GLU A 63 -12.92 -15.90 -0.19
CA GLU A 63 -13.24 -14.69 -0.96
C GLU A 63 -12.63 -13.43 -0.34
N PHE A 64 -12.75 -13.26 0.98
CA PHE A 64 -12.07 -12.16 1.68
C PHE A 64 -10.54 -12.15 1.44
N ALA A 65 -9.89 -13.32 1.42
CA ALA A 65 -8.45 -13.41 1.15
C ALA A 65 -8.10 -13.06 -0.30
N GLU A 66 -8.95 -13.45 -1.26
CA GLU A 66 -8.83 -13.05 -2.67
C GLU A 66 -8.99 -11.54 -2.84
N ASP A 67 -9.94 -10.92 -2.14
CA ASP A 67 -10.19 -9.49 -2.20
C ASP A 67 -9.03 -8.69 -1.59
N VAL A 68 -8.44 -9.16 -0.48
CA VAL A 68 -7.21 -8.54 0.07
C VAL A 68 -6.06 -8.61 -0.93
N ALA A 69 -5.86 -9.76 -1.59
CA ALA A 69 -4.81 -9.91 -2.60
C ALA A 69 -5.07 -9.02 -3.83
N SER A 70 -6.33 -8.91 -4.25
CA SER A 70 -6.74 -8.08 -5.37
C SER A 70 -6.58 -6.60 -5.05
N ALA A 71 -7.05 -6.14 -3.88
CA ALA A 71 -6.87 -4.79 -3.39
C ALA A 71 -5.38 -4.41 -3.33
N GLN A 72 -4.51 -5.33 -2.87
CA GLN A 72 -3.06 -5.11 -2.89
C GLN A 72 -2.55 -4.89 -4.32
N ALA A 73 -2.92 -5.77 -5.25
CA ALA A 73 -2.44 -5.72 -6.62
C ALA A 73 -2.91 -4.45 -7.36
N VAL A 74 -4.15 -4.02 -7.16
CA VAL A 74 -4.69 -2.78 -7.75
C VAL A 74 -3.98 -1.56 -7.14
N ALA A 75 -3.80 -1.52 -5.82
CA ALA A 75 -3.08 -0.42 -5.16
C ALA A 75 -1.62 -0.31 -5.64
N GLU A 76 -0.90 -1.43 -5.74
CA GLU A 76 0.49 -1.46 -6.22
C GLU A 76 0.62 -1.00 -7.67
N ARG A 77 -0.29 -1.44 -8.55
CA ARG A 77 -0.34 -0.97 -9.94
C ARG A 77 -0.58 0.53 -10.03
N TYR A 78 -1.55 1.02 -9.27
CA TYR A 78 -1.89 2.45 -9.22
C TYR A 78 -0.69 3.30 -8.77
N TRP A 79 -0.11 2.99 -7.60
CA TRP A 79 1.00 3.76 -7.06
C TRP A 79 2.27 3.63 -7.91
N ALA A 80 2.53 2.46 -8.51
CA ALA A 80 3.62 2.30 -9.46
C ALA A 80 3.47 3.22 -10.68
N ALA A 81 2.26 3.40 -11.20
CA ALA A 81 1.99 4.32 -12.29
C ALA A 81 2.19 5.79 -11.87
N ARG A 82 1.63 6.20 -10.73
CA ARG A 82 1.72 7.57 -10.22
C ARG A 82 3.16 8.02 -9.92
N PHE A 83 3.96 7.16 -9.29
CA PHE A 83 5.39 7.48 -9.04
C PHE A 83 6.19 7.52 -10.35
N ARG A 84 5.88 6.64 -11.31
CA ARG A 84 6.54 6.66 -12.62
C ARG A 84 6.28 7.97 -13.36
N GLU A 85 5.07 8.51 -13.26
CA GLU A 85 4.70 9.82 -13.84
C GLU A 85 5.50 10.98 -13.21
N SER A 86 5.86 10.88 -11.93
CA SER A 86 6.73 11.86 -11.27
C SER A 86 8.23 11.60 -11.47
N GLY A 87 8.61 10.58 -12.26
CA GLY A 87 10.00 10.21 -12.51
C GLY A 87 10.66 9.43 -11.37
N GLU A 88 9.88 9.03 -10.37
CA GLU A 88 10.34 8.29 -9.20
C GLU A 88 10.07 6.78 -9.34
N ARG A 89 10.82 5.97 -8.59
CA ARG A 89 10.58 4.53 -8.51
C ARG A 89 9.71 4.22 -7.29
N PHE A 90 8.52 3.69 -7.52
CA PHE A 90 7.68 3.18 -6.46
C PHE A 90 8.32 1.98 -5.75
N GLN A 91 8.23 1.96 -4.41
CA GLN A 91 8.59 0.82 -3.58
C GLN A 91 7.32 0.27 -2.93
N PRO A 92 6.84 -0.94 -3.27
CA PRO A 92 5.69 -1.54 -2.60
C PRO A 92 5.88 -1.67 -1.10
N ILE A 93 4.78 -1.75 -0.35
CA ILE A 93 4.83 -2.10 1.08
C ILE A 93 5.31 -3.53 1.20
N ARG A 94 6.31 -3.79 2.06
CA ARG A 94 7.02 -5.08 2.05
C ARG A 94 6.16 -6.29 2.40
N ARG A 95 5.17 -6.11 3.29
CA ARG A 95 4.33 -7.21 3.80
C ARG A 95 2.94 -6.73 4.17
N ILE A 96 1.96 -7.59 3.98
CA ILE A 96 0.61 -7.47 4.54
C ILE A 96 0.41 -8.68 5.47
N ILE A 97 0.02 -8.42 6.72
CA ILE A 97 0.05 -9.41 7.80
C ILE A 97 -1.34 -9.50 8.47
N PRO A 98 -2.14 -10.54 8.23
CA PRO A 98 -3.31 -10.81 9.05
C PRO A 98 -2.89 -11.23 10.45
N TYR A 99 -3.62 -10.78 11.48
CA TYR A 99 -3.49 -11.25 12.85
C TYR A 99 -4.87 -11.46 13.48
N GLN A 100 -4.95 -12.24 14.57
CA GLN A 100 -6.21 -12.57 15.24
C GLN A 100 -6.21 -12.18 16.71
N ARG A 101 -5.04 -12.21 17.37
CA ARG A 101 -4.93 -11.95 18.80
C ARG A 101 -4.27 -10.59 19.03
N ALA A 102 -4.80 -9.83 19.99
CA ALA A 102 -4.13 -8.62 20.46
C ALA A 102 -2.69 -8.93 20.86
N GLY A 103 -1.75 -8.11 20.38
CA GLY A 103 -0.32 -8.26 20.61
C GLY A 103 0.37 -9.38 19.84
N GLU A 104 -0.31 -10.07 18.93
CA GLU A 104 0.31 -11.06 18.02
C GLU A 104 1.30 -10.41 17.06
N VAL A 105 0.99 -9.20 16.59
CA VAL A 105 1.87 -8.34 15.80
C VAL A 105 2.17 -7.08 16.59
N SER A 106 3.39 -6.54 16.42
CA SER A 106 3.81 -5.29 17.06
C SER A 106 4.37 -4.32 16.03
N CYS A 107 4.03 -3.03 16.15
CA CYS A 107 4.67 -1.95 15.40
C CYS A 107 5.66 -1.20 16.29
N GLY A 108 6.95 -1.23 15.95
CA GLY A 108 7.96 -0.51 16.74
C GLY A 108 8.05 -0.93 18.21
N GLY A 109 7.76 -2.20 18.50
CA GLY A 109 7.71 -2.72 19.87
C GLY A 109 6.39 -2.47 20.62
N GLN A 110 5.44 -1.76 20.01
CA GLN A 110 4.09 -1.61 20.56
C GLN A 110 3.16 -2.71 20.04
N PRO A 111 2.54 -3.53 20.91
CA PRO A 111 1.60 -4.57 20.49
C PRO A 111 0.34 -3.95 19.88
N LEU A 112 -0.12 -4.49 18.74
CA LEU A 112 -1.33 -4.02 18.08
C LEU A 112 -2.60 -4.53 18.79
N PRO A 113 -3.64 -3.69 18.95
CA PRO A 113 -4.91 -4.09 19.55
C PRO A 113 -5.74 -4.95 18.57
N ARG A 114 -6.86 -5.51 19.03
CA ARG A 114 -7.90 -6.07 18.14
C ARG A 114 -8.71 -4.95 17.47
N ASN A 115 -9.54 -5.31 16.49
CA ASN A 115 -10.45 -4.41 15.77
C ASN A 115 -9.71 -3.25 15.09
N ASN A 116 -8.57 -3.56 14.47
CA ASN A 116 -7.68 -2.54 13.94
C ASN A 116 -7.01 -2.98 12.64
N ALA A 117 -6.85 -2.04 11.72
CA ALA A 117 -5.89 -2.11 10.62
C ALA A 117 -4.85 -0.99 10.80
N VAL A 118 -3.62 -1.21 10.36
CA VAL A 118 -2.56 -0.20 10.50
C VAL A 118 -1.43 -0.43 9.52
N TYR A 119 -0.90 0.65 8.95
CA TYR A 119 0.43 0.70 8.36
C TYR A 119 1.51 1.03 9.40
N CYS A 120 2.47 0.12 9.55
CA CYS A 120 3.62 0.31 10.43
C CYS A 120 4.85 0.82 9.67
N SER A 121 5.18 2.10 9.82
CA SER A 121 6.34 2.72 9.17
C SER A 121 7.70 2.12 9.59
N GLN A 122 7.84 1.69 10.85
CA GLN A 122 9.11 1.13 11.37
C GLN A 122 9.44 -0.25 10.77
N GLY A 123 8.42 -1.02 10.39
CA GLY A 123 8.58 -2.35 9.80
C GLY A 123 8.20 -2.44 8.32
N ASP A 124 7.68 -1.34 7.75
CA ASP A 124 7.07 -1.23 6.42
C ASP A 124 6.14 -2.40 6.10
N PHE A 125 5.08 -2.54 6.90
CA PHE A 125 4.05 -3.54 6.70
C PHE A 125 2.67 -2.99 7.03
N ILE A 126 1.64 -3.53 6.38
CA ILE A 126 0.25 -3.38 6.82
C ILE A 126 -0.10 -4.59 7.69
N ALA A 127 -0.80 -4.37 8.80
CA ALA A 127 -1.36 -5.43 9.61
C ALA A 127 -2.84 -5.18 9.89
N TYR A 128 -3.67 -6.22 9.84
CA TYR A 128 -5.10 -6.11 10.09
C TYR A 128 -5.66 -7.28 10.91
N ASP A 129 -6.60 -6.99 11.80
CA ASP A 129 -7.33 -8.00 12.56
C ASP A 129 -8.31 -8.73 11.63
N VAL A 130 -7.96 -9.94 11.20
CA VAL A 130 -8.75 -10.70 10.23
C VAL A 130 -10.14 -11.05 10.76
N THR A 131 -10.32 -11.19 12.08
CA THR A 131 -11.64 -11.52 12.64
C THR A 131 -12.57 -10.34 12.50
N TRP A 132 -12.08 -9.14 12.83
CA TRP A 132 -12.83 -7.91 12.67
C TRP A 132 -13.06 -7.57 11.19
N SER A 133 -12.03 -7.66 10.34
CA SER A 133 -12.14 -7.34 8.92
C SER A 133 -13.12 -8.25 8.19
N VAL A 134 -13.14 -9.56 8.48
CA VAL A 134 -14.15 -10.48 7.92
C VAL A 134 -15.55 -10.17 8.45
N ALA A 135 -15.68 -9.73 9.70
CA ALA A 135 -16.97 -9.31 10.25
C ALA A 135 -17.49 -8.02 9.60
N ALA A 136 -16.61 -7.04 9.32
CA ALA A 136 -16.94 -5.82 8.59
C ALA A 136 -17.29 -6.13 7.13
N PHE A 137 -16.49 -6.93 6.44
CA PHE A 137 -16.76 -7.46 5.10
C PHE A 137 -18.14 -8.12 4.99
N ARG A 138 -18.55 -8.90 6.01
CA ARG A 138 -19.88 -9.52 6.09
C ARG A 138 -21.03 -8.56 6.28
N GLN A 139 -20.78 -7.42 6.91
CA GLN A 139 -21.81 -6.45 7.29
C GLN A 139 -21.97 -5.35 6.26
N VAL A 140 -20.85 -4.87 5.72
CA VAL A 140 -20.76 -3.73 4.80
C VAL A 140 -20.70 -4.19 3.35
N GLY A 141 -19.98 -5.28 3.07
CA GLY A 141 -19.75 -5.81 1.72
C GLY A 141 -18.27 -5.86 1.33
N ASP A 142 -18.01 -6.28 0.09
CA ASP A 142 -16.66 -6.60 -0.39
C ASP A 142 -15.83 -5.37 -0.77
N ALA A 143 -16.49 -4.30 -1.23
CA ALA A 143 -15.84 -3.05 -1.56
C ALA A 143 -15.09 -2.47 -0.34
N PHE A 144 -15.60 -2.70 0.88
CA PHE A 144 -14.94 -2.25 2.11
C PHE A 144 -13.47 -2.71 2.21
N VAL A 145 -13.13 -3.90 1.72
CA VAL A 145 -11.75 -4.42 1.80
C VAL A 145 -10.79 -3.59 0.95
N PHE A 146 -11.26 -3.14 -0.21
CA PHE A 146 -10.48 -2.29 -1.12
C PHE A 146 -10.24 -0.90 -0.52
N TYR A 147 -11.24 -0.34 0.17
CA TYR A 147 -11.07 0.89 0.93
C TYR A 147 -10.12 0.71 2.12
N LEU A 148 -10.36 -0.28 2.99
CA LEU A 148 -9.57 -0.53 4.19
C LEU A 148 -8.09 -0.69 3.84
N LEU A 149 -7.78 -1.54 2.86
CA LEU A 149 -6.40 -1.74 2.45
C LEU A 149 -5.84 -0.50 1.75
N GLY A 150 -6.62 0.17 0.90
CA GLY A 150 -6.22 1.40 0.21
C GLY A 150 -5.85 2.54 1.16
N HIS A 151 -6.59 2.68 2.26
CA HIS A 151 -6.31 3.65 3.33
C HIS A 151 -4.95 3.36 3.99
N GLU A 152 -4.71 2.12 4.43
CA GLU A 152 -3.41 1.76 5.02
C GLU A 152 -2.26 1.89 4.01
N TYR A 153 -2.53 1.58 2.75
CA TYR A 153 -1.56 1.78 1.67
C TYR A 153 -1.20 3.26 1.49
N ALA A 154 -2.18 4.15 1.62
CA ALA A 154 -1.99 5.60 1.54
C ALA A 154 -1.06 6.12 2.65
N HIS A 155 -1.13 5.60 3.87
CA HIS A 155 -0.14 5.91 4.92
C HIS A 155 1.28 5.51 4.51
N GLY A 156 1.44 4.34 3.89
CA GLY A 156 2.71 3.92 3.30
C GLY A 156 3.22 4.91 2.25
N VAL A 157 2.33 5.43 1.42
CA VAL A 157 2.66 6.44 0.41
C VAL A 157 3.00 7.79 1.04
N GLN A 158 2.28 8.24 2.07
CA GLN A 158 2.63 9.45 2.81
C GLN A 158 4.07 9.37 3.34
N VAL A 159 4.48 8.23 3.89
CA VAL A 159 5.88 8.02 4.34
C VAL A 159 6.87 8.12 3.18
N ARG A 160 6.56 7.52 2.03
CA ARG A 160 7.42 7.56 0.82
C ARG A 160 7.56 8.97 0.26
N LEU A 161 6.50 9.77 0.34
CA LEU A 161 6.47 11.16 -0.09
C LEU A 161 7.02 12.14 0.97
N GLY A 162 7.30 11.66 2.18
CA GLY A 162 7.74 12.50 3.30
C GLY A 162 6.66 13.45 3.81
N VAL A 163 5.38 13.14 3.56
CA VAL A 163 4.26 13.93 4.07
C VAL A 163 4.20 13.82 5.60
N ARG A 164 4.09 14.96 6.26
CA ARG A 164 3.97 15.06 7.72
C ARG A 164 2.94 16.12 8.07
N TYR A 165 2.07 15.76 9.01
CA TYR A 165 1.11 16.67 9.61
C TYR A 165 1.39 16.82 11.10
N ASP A 166 0.95 17.94 11.66
CA ASP A 166 1.06 18.20 13.10
C ASP A 166 -0.01 17.44 13.89
N PHE A 167 -1.11 17.06 13.23
CA PHE A 167 -2.24 16.37 13.86
C PHE A 167 -2.59 15.08 13.11
N THR A 168 -2.90 14.00 13.85
CA THR A 168 -3.23 12.69 13.28
C THR A 168 -4.41 12.77 12.33
N ILE A 169 -5.46 13.50 12.70
CA ILE A 169 -6.65 13.69 11.87
C ILE A 169 -6.35 14.25 10.47
N GLN A 170 -5.34 15.10 10.31
CA GLN A 170 -4.98 15.59 8.98
C GLN A 170 -4.33 14.49 8.14
N GLN A 171 -3.53 13.65 8.78
CA GLN A 171 -2.90 12.51 8.14
C GLN A 171 -3.95 11.46 7.72
N GLU A 172 -4.90 11.18 8.60
CA GLU A 172 -6.02 10.25 8.40
C GLU A 172 -6.95 10.73 7.27
N LEU A 173 -7.41 11.98 7.30
CA LEU A 173 -8.27 12.53 6.25
C LEU A 173 -7.56 12.62 4.89
N GLN A 174 -6.25 12.88 4.87
CA GLN A 174 -5.51 12.78 3.61
C GLN A 174 -5.41 11.33 3.12
N ALA A 175 -5.20 10.36 4.02
CA ALA A 175 -5.18 8.94 3.66
C ALA A 175 -6.53 8.50 3.09
N ASP A 176 -7.66 8.96 3.66
CA ASP A 176 -9.00 8.75 3.10
C ASP A 176 -9.13 9.33 1.69
N CYS A 177 -8.68 10.57 1.48
CA CYS A 177 -8.68 11.18 0.15
C CYS A 177 -7.83 10.40 -0.85
N MET A 178 -6.63 9.98 -0.45
CA MET A 178 -5.73 9.20 -1.30
C MET A 178 -6.32 7.82 -1.63
N ALA A 179 -6.98 7.16 -0.68
CA ALA A 179 -7.70 5.91 -0.90
C ALA A 179 -8.85 6.11 -1.91
N GLY A 180 -9.62 7.19 -1.75
CA GLY A 180 -10.64 7.58 -2.71
C GLY A 180 -10.06 7.79 -4.11
N ALA A 181 -9.00 8.57 -4.23
CA ALA A 181 -8.33 8.85 -5.50
C ALA A 181 -7.81 7.59 -6.20
N TYR A 182 -7.20 6.68 -5.44
CA TYR A 182 -6.80 5.36 -5.91
C TYR A 182 -7.99 4.59 -6.50
N LEU A 183 -9.08 4.42 -5.74
CA LEU A 183 -10.24 3.65 -6.18
C LEU A 183 -10.91 4.31 -7.38
N GLY A 184 -11.15 5.62 -7.33
CA GLY A 184 -11.78 6.36 -8.41
C GLY A 184 -10.96 6.34 -9.70
N ASP A 185 -9.64 6.48 -9.61
CA ASP A 185 -8.76 6.40 -10.77
C ASP A 185 -8.70 4.98 -11.33
N SER A 186 -8.63 3.95 -10.48
CA SER A 186 -8.65 2.55 -10.91
C SER A 186 -9.97 2.19 -11.62
N VAL A 187 -11.11 2.72 -11.15
CA VAL A 187 -12.40 2.58 -11.84
C VAL A 187 -12.40 3.28 -13.19
N ARG A 188 -11.94 4.53 -13.26
CA ARG A 188 -11.86 5.28 -14.51
C ARG A 188 -10.91 4.64 -15.53
N ALA A 189 -9.83 4.02 -15.06
CA ALA A 189 -8.86 3.33 -15.89
C ALA A 189 -9.35 1.95 -16.37
N GLY A 190 -10.40 1.40 -15.75
CA GLY A 190 -10.87 0.04 -16.02
C GLY A 190 -10.06 -1.06 -15.33
N ASP A 191 -9.20 -0.71 -14.37
CA ASP A 191 -8.42 -1.66 -13.57
C ASP A 191 -9.26 -2.29 -12.43
N LEU A 192 -10.32 -1.59 -12.02
CA LEU A 192 -11.30 -2.00 -11.00
C LEU A 192 -12.71 -1.76 -11.55
N THR A 193 -13.62 -2.71 -11.39
CA THR A 193 -15.04 -2.54 -11.70
C THR A 193 -15.83 -2.63 -10.41
N LEU A 194 -16.64 -1.62 -10.13
CA LEU A 194 -17.55 -1.62 -8.99
C LEU A 194 -18.89 -2.26 -9.36
N ALA A 195 -19.45 -3.03 -8.42
CA ALA A 195 -20.80 -3.54 -8.48
C ALA A 195 -21.83 -2.47 -8.08
N GLU A 196 -23.11 -2.80 -8.29
CA GLU A 196 -24.21 -1.99 -7.78
C GLU A 196 -24.25 -2.12 -6.25
N GLY A 197 -24.04 -1.01 -5.54
CA GLY A 197 -24.03 -0.97 -4.07
C GLY A 197 -22.71 -0.49 -3.49
N ASP A 198 -21.58 -0.76 -4.14
CA ASP A 198 -20.23 -0.52 -3.60
C ASP A 198 -19.95 0.91 -3.15
N LEU A 199 -20.50 1.90 -3.86
CA LEU A 199 -20.36 3.30 -3.45
C LEU A 199 -21.04 3.58 -2.11
N GLU A 200 -22.13 2.88 -1.82
CA GLU A 200 -22.78 2.93 -0.51
C GLU A 200 -22.00 2.13 0.53
N GLU A 201 -21.46 0.96 0.16
CA GLU A 201 -20.57 0.19 1.03
C GLU A 201 -19.36 1.02 1.50
N PHE A 202 -18.76 1.83 0.61
CA PHE A 202 -17.72 2.78 1.03
C PHE A 202 -18.21 3.78 2.07
N ARG A 203 -19.43 4.34 1.90
CA ARG A 203 -20.01 5.28 2.89
C ARG A 203 -20.27 4.60 4.23
N GLU A 204 -20.87 3.42 4.22
CA GLU A 204 -21.16 2.64 5.43
C GLU A 204 -19.87 2.23 6.14
N GLY A 205 -18.86 1.80 5.39
CA GLY A 205 -17.53 1.49 5.89
C GLY A 205 -16.87 2.69 6.56
N LEU A 206 -16.81 3.84 5.87
CA LEU A 206 -16.27 5.11 6.39
C LEU A 206 -17.02 5.59 7.64
N ALA A 207 -18.34 5.42 7.68
CA ALA A 207 -19.14 5.73 8.85
C ALA A 207 -18.83 4.82 10.04
N ALA A 208 -18.57 3.54 9.80
CA ALA A 208 -18.23 2.57 10.84
C ALA A 208 -16.84 2.77 11.46
N VAL A 209 -15.93 3.45 10.74
CA VAL A 209 -14.57 3.75 11.21
C VAL A 209 -14.36 5.22 11.58
N GLY A 210 -15.42 6.03 11.60
CA GLY A 210 -15.36 7.42 12.06
C GLY A 210 -15.24 7.53 13.58
N ASP A 211 -14.65 8.63 14.06
CA ASP A 211 -14.59 8.93 15.49
C ASP A 211 -15.99 9.16 16.09
N ASP A 212 -16.16 8.75 17.35
CA ASP A 212 -17.37 9.02 18.13
C ASP A 212 -17.66 10.54 18.25
N PRO A 213 -18.93 10.95 18.33
CA PRO A 213 -19.29 12.35 18.56
C PRO A 213 -18.60 12.93 19.79
N GLY A 214 -17.85 14.01 19.60
CA GLY A 214 -17.13 14.71 20.67
C GLY A 214 -15.67 14.30 20.86
N GLN A 215 -15.15 13.36 20.07
CA GLN A 215 -13.71 13.11 19.99
C GLN A 215 -12.97 14.41 19.64
N PRO A 216 -11.98 14.86 20.45
CA PRO A 216 -11.29 16.12 20.17
C PRO A 216 -10.46 16.04 18.89
N TRP A 217 -10.61 17.03 18.02
CA TRP A 217 -9.91 17.08 16.73
C TRP A 217 -8.37 16.98 16.87
N PHE A 218 -7.79 17.63 17.88
CA PHE A 218 -6.34 17.66 18.12
C PHE A 218 -5.83 16.51 19.00
N ALA A 219 -6.68 15.56 19.41
CA ALA A 219 -6.23 14.42 20.19
C ALA A 219 -5.40 13.48 19.31
N GLU A 220 -4.35 12.93 19.90
CA GLU A 220 -3.57 11.86 19.27
C GLU A 220 -4.49 10.66 19.02
N GLY A 221 -4.46 10.13 17.80
CA GLY A 221 -5.32 9.01 17.38
C GLY A 221 -6.72 9.41 16.97
N SER A 222 -7.02 10.71 16.80
CA SER A 222 -8.25 11.12 16.13
C SER A 222 -8.16 10.85 14.63
N HIS A 223 -9.19 10.22 14.07
CA HIS A 223 -9.33 9.86 12.66
C HIS A 223 -10.18 10.88 11.88
N GLY A 224 -11.09 11.56 12.56
CA GLY A 224 -12.11 12.41 11.96
C GLY A 224 -13.51 11.83 12.09
N THR A 225 -14.52 12.71 12.02
CA THR A 225 -15.91 12.27 12.06
C THR A 225 -16.25 11.48 10.79
N ALA A 226 -17.27 10.63 10.85
CA ALA A 226 -17.80 9.91 9.69
C ALA A 226 -18.03 10.84 8.47
N GLU A 227 -18.56 12.04 8.70
CA GLU A 227 -18.77 13.06 7.66
C GLU A 227 -17.44 13.54 7.05
N GLN A 228 -16.46 13.93 7.88
CA GLN A 228 -15.16 14.41 7.41
C GLN A 228 -14.41 13.35 6.59
N ARG A 229 -14.43 12.11 7.07
CA ARG A 229 -13.81 10.96 6.40
C ARG A 229 -14.49 10.69 5.06
N THR A 230 -15.82 10.65 5.05
CA THR A 230 -16.62 10.47 3.82
C THR A 230 -16.36 11.57 2.80
N GLU A 231 -16.40 12.83 3.21
CA GLU A 231 -16.11 13.96 2.33
C GLU A 231 -14.69 13.91 1.76
N SER A 232 -13.71 13.52 2.58
CA SER A 232 -12.31 13.42 2.15
C SER A 232 -12.13 12.30 1.13
N PHE A 233 -12.71 11.13 1.40
CA PHE A 233 -12.71 10.00 0.47
C PHE A 233 -13.34 10.37 -0.88
N PHE A 234 -14.58 10.86 -0.88
CA PHE A 234 -15.29 11.15 -2.15
C PHE A 234 -14.65 12.31 -2.92
N ARG A 235 -14.04 13.28 -2.23
CA ARG A 235 -13.23 14.31 -2.88
C ARG A 235 -12.12 13.70 -3.73
N GLY A 236 -11.37 12.75 -3.19
CA GLY A 236 -10.33 12.04 -3.94
C GLY A 236 -10.92 11.14 -5.02
N TYR A 237 -11.97 10.39 -4.71
CA TYR A 237 -12.65 9.49 -5.66
C TYR A 237 -13.09 10.24 -6.92
N GLU A 238 -13.68 11.41 -6.78
CA GLU A 238 -14.20 12.21 -7.90
C GLU A 238 -13.12 13.01 -8.62
N ASN A 239 -12.08 13.47 -7.91
CA ASN A 239 -11.15 14.51 -8.41
C ASN A 239 -9.68 14.07 -8.43
N SER A 240 -9.40 12.77 -8.27
CA SER A 240 -8.07 12.16 -8.27
C SER A 240 -7.13 12.75 -7.19
N LEU A 241 -5.84 12.38 -7.22
CA LEU A 241 -4.86 12.79 -6.22
C LEU A 241 -4.63 14.30 -6.12
N SER A 242 -4.88 15.05 -7.19
CA SER A 242 -4.75 16.51 -7.18
C SER A 242 -5.63 17.19 -6.12
N ALA A 243 -6.72 16.54 -5.68
CA ALA A 243 -7.60 17.08 -4.66
C ALA A 243 -7.15 16.76 -3.21
N CYS A 244 -6.11 15.94 -3.03
CA CYS A 244 -5.66 15.45 -1.73
C CYS A 244 -4.51 16.26 -1.10
N GLY A 245 -4.15 17.40 -1.69
CA GLY A 245 -3.18 18.32 -1.10
C GLY A 245 -1.76 17.74 -1.00
N LEU A 246 -1.30 17.04 -2.05
CA LEU A 246 0.03 16.41 -2.10
C LEU A 246 1.20 17.37 -2.41
N GLY A 247 0.96 18.68 -2.47
CA GLY A 247 1.97 19.71 -2.76
C GLY A 247 2.08 20.05 -4.24
#